data_AF-A0A1B8XX68-F1
#
_entry.id   AF-A0A1B8XX68-F1
#
_cell.length_a   1.000
_cell.length_b   1.000
_cell.length_c   1.000
_cell.angle_alpha   90.00
_cell.angle_beta   90.00
_cell.angle_gamma   90.00
#
_symmetry.space_group_name_H-M   'P 1'
#
loop_
_entity.id
_entity.type
_entity.pdbx_description
1 polymer ?
#
loop_
_entity_poly.entity_id
_entity_poly.type
_entity_poly.pdbx_seq_one_letter_code
_entity_poly.pdbx_strand_id
1 'polypeptide(L)'
;MLENRVVYKLYRKVVEDTEEPGTLKALETLQALKGTTGGRKMVRLVEQVLELESSQRPLLKGLRKRLVSDLLKGRVSSLSHEGIIDFLHSCLSESFGQFWEEMIGRLKECGVDPSGNENWARLEPILQVIANKMILSRLHSTKNLPQHSAQAPPTSEDKTTFRHALYLAAQGWPTPEVLHFLSYLQTHSAQEGLPLLENNLLCYLEVQKYKNAHHATPDQGLLRTKVRVIRERFLLPHPNPLLELDPHLLQAYLQESEAALRLDLPSLSIFDGLQDSLCGPLLPFWAGFRKVWLLRSSGSANRKPELRAQQILRKRLAQFQSGESPPGTFHLPPVPHSSSMVSFSFSISRGVTVKENQDLQSVPASPAAGRASLDAPVPPLSPSSPGASQPQTPLQSKSLLNSQLPPLSRSSPGAVTAGQALSPQC
;
A
#
# COMPACT_ATOMS: atom_id res chain seq x y z
N MET A 1 -28.73 5.89 -0.04
CA MET A 1 -27.32 6.23 -0.33
C MET A 1 -26.31 5.42 0.48
N LEU A 2 -26.46 5.29 1.81
CA LEU A 2 -25.59 4.42 2.65
C LEU A 2 -25.60 2.93 2.25
N GLU A 3 -26.58 2.53 1.45
CA GLU A 3 -26.72 1.18 0.89
C GLU A 3 -25.83 0.95 -0.35
N ASN A 4 -25.33 2.02 -0.96
CA ASN A 4 -24.37 1.91 -2.05
C ASN A 4 -23.01 1.47 -1.48
N ARG A 5 -22.48 0.35 -2.00
CA ARG A 5 -21.24 -0.26 -1.50
C ARG A 5 -20.03 0.66 -1.59
N VAL A 6 -19.94 1.50 -2.62
CA VAL A 6 -18.82 2.44 -2.81
C VAL A 6 -18.91 3.56 -1.77
N VAL A 7 -20.09 4.18 -1.64
CA VAL A 7 -20.35 5.25 -0.66
C VAL A 7 -20.13 4.75 0.77
N TYR A 8 -20.62 3.55 1.10
CA TYR A 8 -20.41 2.93 2.40
C TYR A 8 -18.92 2.75 2.73
N LYS A 9 -18.13 2.21 1.79
CA LYS A 9 -16.68 2.01 1.99
C LYS A 9 -15.95 3.33 2.23
N LEU A 10 -16.32 4.37 1.48
CA LEU A 10 -15.73 5.70 1.61
C LEU A 10 -16.11 6.34 2.94
N TYR A 11 -17.39 6.31 3.30
CA TYR A 11 -17.86 6.84 4.57
C TYR A 11 -17.23 6.12 5.75
N ARG A 12 -17.19 4.78 5.74
CA ARG A 12 -16.48 3.97 6.75
C ARG A 12 -15.04 4.41 6.88
N LYS A 13 -14.33 4.61 5.76
CA LYS A 13 -12.94 5.07 5.78
C LYS A 13 -12.79 6.44 6.42
N VAL A 14 -13.69 7.39 6.12
CA VAL A 14 -13.66 8.72 6.73
C VAL A 14 -13.93 8.64 8.24
N VAL A 15 -14.93 7.86 8.66
CA VAL A 15 -15.28 7.66 10.08
C VAL A 15 -14.13 6.99 10.84
N GLU A 16 -13.50 5.94 10.29
CA GLU A 16 -12.33 5.26 10.87
C GLU A 16 -11.15 6.19 11.16
N ASP A 17 -10.97 7.20 10.31
CA ASP A 17 -9.83 8.11 10.35
C ASP A 17 -10.12 9.44 11.05
N THR A 18 -11.39 9.82 11.25
CA THR A 18 -11.74 11.20 11.69
C THR A 18 -12.76 11.31 12.82
N GLU A 19 -13.53 10.25 13.11
CA GLU A 19 -14.65 10.33 14.05
C GLU A 19 -14.46 9.46 15.30
N GLU A 20 -15.31 9.69 16.30
CA GLU A 20 -15.35 8.95 17.56
C GLU A 20 -15.57 7.44 17.34
N PRO A 21 -14.96 6.56 18.16
CA PRO A 21 -15.06 5.11 18.03
C PRO A 21 -16.52 4.59 18.15
N GLY A 22 -17.41 5.35 18.80
CA GLY A 22 -18.83 5.05 18.87
C GLY A 22 -19.53 5.09 17.51
N THR A 23 -19.17 6.03 16.63
CA THR A 23 -19.77 6.15 15.29
C THR A 23 -19.32 5.01 14.39
N LEU A 24 -18.05 4.61 14.48
CA LEU A 24 -17.54 3.44 13.76
C LEU A 24 -18.25 2.15 14.20
N LYS A 25 -18.36 1.93 15.51
CA LYS A 25 -19.03 0.75 16.07
C LYS A 25 -20.52 0.73 15.70
N ALA A 26 -21.20 1.88 15.64
CA ALA A 26 -22.58 1.98 15.13
C ALA A 26 -22.68 1.60 13.64
N LEU A 27 -21.74 2.06 12.81
CA LEU A 27 -21.69 1.75 11.38
C LEU A 27 -21.46 0.25 11.11
N GLU A 28 -20.52 -0.36 11.83
CA GLU A 28 -20.22 -1.80 11.74
C GLU A 28 -21.40 -2.66 12.19
N THR A 29 -22.06 -2.25 13.28
CA THR A 29 -23.24 -2.93 13.81
C THR A 29 -24.41 -2.87 12.82
N LEU A 30 -24.64 -1.72 12.18
CA LEU A 30 -25.66 -1.56 11.15
C LEU A 30 -25.41 -2.48 9.94
N GLN A 31 -24.15 -2.61 9.51
CA GLN A 31 -23.80 -3.52 8.41
C GLN A 31 -23.94 -5.00 8.79
N ALA A 32 -23.58 -5.37 10.02
CA ALA A 32 -23.73 -6.74 10.51
C ALA A 32 -25.20 -7.16 10.64
N LEU A 33 -26.10 -6.23 10.97
CA LEU A 33 -27.55 -6.48 11.04
C LEU A 33 -28.17 -6.79 9.67
N LYS A 34 -27.70 -6.13 8.59
CA LYS A 34 -28.21 -6.36 7.23
C LYS A 34 -27.97 -7.79 6.71
N GLY A 35 -27.04 -8.54 7.28
CA GLY A 35 -26.72 -9.92 6.88
C GLY A 35 -27.17 -11.00 7.87
N THR A 36 -27.85 -10.64 8.97
CA THR A 36 -28.14 -11.57 10.07
C THR A 36 -29.63 -11.83 10.20
N THR A 37 -30.07 -13.05 9.88
CA THR A 37 -31.45 -13.51 10.07
C THR A 37 -31.56 -14.38 11.34
N GLY A 38 -31.72 -13.71 12.49
CA GLY A 38 -32.07 -14.35 13.77
C GLY A 38 -30.98 -15.23 14.42
N GLY A 39 -31.23 -15.65 15.66
CA GLY A 39 -30.35 -16.54 16.43
C GLY A 39 -29.27 -15.86 17.28
N ARG A 40 -28.28 -16.62 17.75
CA ARG A 40 -27.24 -16.16 18.70
C ARG A 40 -26.41 -14.96 18.22
N LYS A 41 -26.23 -14.80 16.90
CA LYS A 41 -25.53 -13.64 16.33
C LYS A 41 -26.32 -12.34 16.52
N MET A 42 -27.64 -12.41 16.38
CA MET A 42 -28.54 -11.29 16.60
C MET A 42 -28.48 -10.82 18.04
N VAL A 43 -28.48 -11.76 18.99
CA VAL A 43 -28.37 -11.48 20.44
C VAL A 43 -27.08 -10.72 20.76
N ARG A 44 -25.94 -11.14 20.20
CA ARG A 44 -24.65 -10.43 20.36
C ARG A 44 -24.65 -9.03 19.75
N LEU A 45 -25.32 -8.84 18.61
CA LEU A 45 -25.46 -7.52 18.01
C LEU A 45 -26.34 -6.60 18.89
N VAL A 46 -27.39 -7.12 19.51
CA VAL A 46 -28.19 -6.35 20.48
C VAL A 46 -27.38 -5.96 21.71
N GLU A 47 -26.52 -6.84 22.23
CA GLU A 47 -25.59 -6.51 23.32
C GLU A 47 -24.63 -5.38 22.91
N GLN A 48 -24.08 -5.43 21.69
CA GLN A 48 -23.21 -4.36 21.16
C GLN A 48 -23.94 -3.02 21.01
N VAL A 49 -25.22 -3.02 20.65
CA VAL A 49 -26.07 -1.81 20.59
C VAL A 49 -26.31 -1.22 21.98
N LEU A 50 -26.50 -2.07 22.99
CA LEU A 50 -26.65 -1.62 24.38
C LEU A 50 -25.35 -1.06 24.96
N GLU A 51 -24.19 -1.54 24.50
CA GLU A 51 -22.87 -0.98 24.86
C GLU A 51 -22.55 0.35 24.19
N LEU A 52 -23.14 0.65 23.02
CA LEU A 52 -22.97 1.95 22.33
C LEU A 52 -23.62 3.11 23.11
N GLU A 53 -24.45 2.81 24.10
CA GLU A 53 -25.33 3.76 24.80
C GLU A 53 -24.71 4.44 26.03
N SER A 54 -23.48 4.11 26.42
CA SER A 54 -22.81 4.78 27.56
C SER A 54 -22.48 6.26 27.31
N SER A 55 -22.71 6.76 26.08
CA SER A 55 -22.47 8.14 25.67
C SER A 55 -23.79 8.83 25.25
N GLN A 56 -24.50 9.39 26.23
CA GLN A 56 -25.53 10.45 26.14
C GLN A 56 -26.36 10.58 24.82
N ARG A 57 -27.49 9.85 24.66
CA ARG A 57 -28.63 10.31 23.81
C ARG A 57 -30.01 9.88 24.36
N PRO A 58 -31.08 10.72 24.28
CA PRO A 58 -32.36 10.50 24.99
C PRO A 58 -33.31 9.43 24.38
N LEU A 59 -33.02 8.91 23.19
CA LEU A 59 -33.98 8.21 22.31
C LEU A 59 -34.33 6.77 22.71
N LEU A 60 -33.85 6.28 23.85
CA LEU A 60 -33.75 4.83 24.12
C LEU A 60 -34.48 4.30 25.36
N LYS A 61 -35.20 5.11 26.14
CA LYS A 61 -35.89 4.55 27.33
C LYS A 61 -36.92 3.46 26.97
N GLY A 62 -37.61 3.60 25.83
CA GLY A 62 -38.63 2.65 25.35
C GLY A 62 -38.08 1.47 24.55
N LEU A 63 -37.00 1.68 23.78
CA LEU A 63 -36.34 0.62 23.01
C LEU A 63 -35.55 -0.31 23.93
N ARG A 64 -34.83 0.24 24.92
CA ARG A 64 -34.04 -0.54 25.88
C ARG A 64 -34.88 -1.54 26.67
N LYS A 65 -36.04 -1.14 27.18
CA LYS A 65 -36.95 -2.06 27.91
C LYS A 65 -37.37 -3.26 27.04
N ARG A 66 -37.60 -3.02 25.74
CA ARG A 66 -37.94 -4.07 24.77
C ARG A 66 -36.73 -4.95 24.46
N LEU A 67 -35.55 -4.37 24.22
CA LEU A 67 -34.33 -5.11 23.95
C LEU A 67 -33.88 -5.99 25.12
N VAL A 68 -33.99 -5.50 26.35
CA VAL A 68 -33.70 -6.29 27.56
C VAL A 68 -34.71 -7.44 27.72
N SER A 69 -36.00 -7.21 27.45
CA SER A 69 -37.03 -8.26 27.47
C SER A 69 -36.79 -9.33 26.40
N ASP A 70 -36.38 -8.92 25.20
CA ASP A 70 -36.07 -9.80 24.07
C ASP A 70 -34.78 -10.62 24.31
N LEU A 71 -33.77 -10.01 24.94
CA LEU A 71 -32.55 -10.67 25.41
C LEU A 71 -32.86 -11.77 26.43
N LEU A 72 -33.71 -11.48 27.43
CA LEU A 72 -34.14 -12.47 28.43
C LEU A 72 -34.93 -13.64 27.82
N LYS A 73 -35.64 -13.40 26.72
CA LYS A 73 -36.39 -14.43 25.98
C LYS A 73 -35.54 -15.15 24.93
N GLY A 74 -34.28 -14.76 24.75
CA GLY A 74 -33.36 -15.32 23.76
C GLY A 74 -33.82 -15.15 22.30
N ARG A 75 -34.77 -14.25 22.03
CA ARG A 75 -35.34 -13.99 20.71
C ARG A 75 -35.54 -12.50 20.52
N VAL A 76 -35.07 -11.98 19.38
CA VAL A 76 -35.25 -10.58 19.00
C VAL A 76 -36.50 -10.47 18.12
N SER A 77 -37.45 -9.65 18.53
CA SER A 77 -38.67 -9.39 17.75
C SER A 77 -38.37 -8.53 16.51
N SER A 78 -39.21 -8.65 15.47
CA SER A 78 -39.11 -7.80 14.27
C SER A 78 -39.20 -6.30 14.59
N LEU A 79 -40.07 -5.94 15.52
CA LEU A 79 -40.23 -4.57 16.01
C LEU A 79 -38.97 -4.04 16.73
N SER A 80 -38.28 -4.90 17.49
CA SER A 80 -37.00 -4.57 18.12
C SER A 80 -35.88 -4.44 17.09
N HIS A 81 -35.92 -5.25 16.03
CA HIS A 81 -34.96 -5.17 14.92
C HIS A 81 -35.08 -3.85 14.14
N GLU A 82 -36.30 -3.46 13.75
CA GLU A 82 -36.56 -2.16 13.10
C GLU A 82 -36.14 -1.00 14.02
N GLY A 83 -36.50 -1.06 15.29
CA GLY A 83 -36.10 -0.02 16.25
C GLY A 83 -34.59 0.09 16.48
N ILE A 84 -33.83 -1.00 16.36
CA ILE A 84 -32.35 -0.96 16.38
C ILE A 84 -31.82 -0.28 15.12
N ILE A 85 -32.36 -0.62 13.94
CA ILE A 85 -31.96 -0.03 12.67
C ILE A 85 -32.21 1.49 12.69
N ASP A 86 -33.39 1.91 13.15
CA ASP A 86 -33.75 3.32 13.28
C ASP A 86 -32.83 4.05 14.26
N PHE A 87 -32.50 3.42 15.39
CA PHE A 87 -31.55 3.97 16.35
C PHE A 87 -30.16 4.16 15.72
N LEU A 88 -29.61 3.14 15.06
CA LEU A 88 -28.30 3.23 14.42
C LEU A 88 -28.29 4.27 13.28
N HIS A 89 -29.38 4.37 12.52
CA HIS A 89 -29.54 5.44 11.54
C HIS A 89 -29.58 6.83 12.19
N SER A 90 -30.20 6.99 13.36
CA SER A 90 -30.20 8.25 14.11
C SER A 90 -28.81 8.61 14.68
N CYS A 91 -27.97 7.62 14.97
CA CYS A 91 -26.58 7.83 15.37
C CYS A 91 -25.73 8.32 14.20
N LEU A 92 -25.98 7.80 13.01
CA LEU A 92 -25.17 8.05 11.80
C LEU A 92 -25.69 9.20 10.94
N SER A 93 -26.95 9.63 11.11
CA SER A 93 -27.61 10.58 10.18
C SER A 93 -26.89 11.92 10.10
N GLU A 94 -26.49 12.47 11.24
CA GLU A 94 -25.81 13.76 11.33
C GLU A 94 -24.41 13.70 10.72
N SER A 95 -23.59 12.73 11.13
CA SER A 95 -22.22 12.59 10.61
C SER A 95 -22.21 12.18 9.14
N PHE A 96 -23.12 11.31 8.72
CA PHE A 96 -23.29 10.96 7.31
C PHE A 96 -23.76 12.15 6.48
N GLY A 97 -24.70 12.95 6.98
CA GLY A 97 -25.17 14.16 6.30
C GLY A 97 -24.04 15.14 6.05
N GLN A 98 -23.23 15.44 7.08
CA GLN A 98 -22.06 16.30 6.96
C GLN A 98 -21.01 15.74 5.98
N PHE A 99 -20.74 14.44 6.04
CA PHE A 99 -19.89 13.74 5.07
C PHE A 99 -20.43 13.88 3.65
N TRP A 100 -21.71 13.67 3.45
CA TRP A 100 -22.31 13.63 2.12
C TRP A 100 -22.35 15.01 1.46
N GLU A 101 -22.70 16.04 2.23
CA GLU A 101 -22.65 17.44 1.76
C GLU A 101 -21.24 17.88 1.39
N GLU A 102 -20.23 17.59 2.22
CA GLU A 102 -18.84 17.91 1.92
C GLU A 102 -18.32 17.15 0.68
N MET A 103 -18.71 15.88 0.53
CA MET A 103 -18.36 15.07 -0.63
C MET A 103 -18.98 15.60 -1.92
N ILE A 104 -20.26 16.01 -1.89
CA ILE A 104 -20.94 16.65 -3.02
C ILE A 104 -20.27 17.98 -3.37
N GLY A 105 -19.95 18.81 -2.38
CA GLY A 105 -19.26 20.08 -2.60
C GLY A 105 -17.94 19.89 -3.36
N ARG A 106 -17.11 18.95 -2.92
CA ARG A 106 -15.81 18.67 -3.57
C ARG A 106 -15.94 17.96 -4.92
N LEU A 107 -17.00 17.18 -5.14
CA LEU A 107 -17.30 16.62 -6.46
C LEU A 107 -17.62 17.72 -7.47
N LYS A 108 -18.42 18.72 -7.05
CA LYS A 108 -18.75 19.89 -7.87
C LYS A 108 -17.50 20.71 -8.20
N GLU A 109 -16.59 20.90 -7.24
CA GLU A 109 -15.28 21.55 -7.47
C GLU A 109 -14.43 20.80 -8.51
N CYS A 110 -14.58 19.47 -8.59
CA CYS A 110 -13.91 18.64 -9.58
C CYS A 110 -14.66 18.59 -10.93
N GLY A 111 -15.73 19.39 -11.11
CA GLY A 111 -16.54 19.40 -12.32
C GLY A 111 -17.40 18.15 -12.53
N VAL A 112 -17.61 17.34 -11.48
CA VAL A 112 -18.43 16.13 -11.54
C VAL A 112 -19.80 16.43 -10.96
N ASP A 113 -20.85 16.33 -11.77
CA ASP A 113 -22.22 16.43 -11.29
C ASP A 113 -22.69 15.08 -10.71
N PRO A 114 -22.98 15.00 -9.40
CA PRO A 114 -23.46 13.78 -8.77
C PRO A 114 -24.93 13.46 -9.13
N SER A 115 -25.68 14.39 -9.71
CA SER A 115 -27.12 14.24 -9.96
C SER A 115 -27.48 13.33 -11.15
N GLY A 116 -26.51 12.98 -12.01
CA GLY A 116 -26.77 12.21 -13.25
C GLY A 116 -25.96 10.92 -13.44
N ASN A 117 -25.06 10.54 -12.53
CA ASN A 117 -24.16 9.40 -12.73
C ASN A 117 -24.50 8.22 -11.80
N GLU A 118 -25.26 7.24 -12.30
CA GLU A 118 -25.52 5.98 -11.58
C GLU A 118 -24.28 5.08 -11.43
N ASN A 119 -23.21 5.38 -12.17
CA ASN A 119 -22.01 4.54 -12.25
C ASN A 119 -20.94 4.90 -11.20
N TRP A 120 -21.34 4.85 -9.93
CA TRP A 120 -20.48 5.15 -8.76
C TRP A 120 -19.17 4.34 -8.73
N ALA A 121 -19.14 3.14 -9.30
CA ALA A 121 -17.93 2.32 -9.43
C ALA A 121 -16.86 3.00 -10.31
N ARG A 122 -17.25 3.75 -11.35
CA ARG A 122 -16.30 4.48 -12.21
C ARG A 122 -15.72 5.71 -11.52
N LEU A 123 -16.48 6.29 -10.60
CA LEU A 123 -16.08 7.45 -9.80
C LEU A 123 -15.27 7.06 -8.55
N GLU A 124 -15.19 5.77 -8.19
CA GLU A 124 -14.49 5.29 -6.99
C GLU A 124 -13.06 5.86 -6.84
N PRO A 125 -12.21 5.95 -7.88
CA PRO A 125 -10.88 6.54 -7.74
C PRO A 125 -10.91 8.03 -7.35
N ILE A 126 -11.82 8.81 -7.95
CA ILE A 126 -11.96 10.25 -7.69
C ILE A 126 -12.52 10.45 -6.29
N LEU A 127 -13.56 9.69 -5.95
CA LEU A 127 -14.16 9.70 -4.62
C LEU A 127 -13.15 9.31 -3.54
N GLN A 128 -12.24 8.38 -3.83
CA GLN A 128 -11.20 7.97 -2.91
C GLN A 128 -10.17 9.08 -2.65
N VAL A 129 -9.81 9.84 -3.69
CA VAL A 129 -8.95 11.03 -3.57
C VAL A 129 -9.66 12.11 -2.75
N ILE A 130 -10.94 12.35 -3.03
CA ILE A 130 -11.76 13.33 -2.28
C ILE A 130 -11.87 12.92 -0.81
N ALA A 131 -12.21 11.66 -0.52
CA ALA A 131 -12.30 11.15 0.84
C ALA A 131 -10.97 11.28 1.60
N ASN A 132 -9.82 11.03 0.94
CA ASN A 132 -8.51 11.24 1.56
C ASN A 132 -8.28 12.73 1.88
N LYS A 133 -8.67 13.65 0.99
CA LYS A 133 -8.58 15.09 1.26
C LYS A 133 -9.52 15.53 2.37
N MET A 134 -10.70 14.91 2.49
CA MET A 134 -11.66 15.16 3.58
C MET A 134 -11.11 14.66 4.92
N ILE A 135 -10.49 13.48 4.93
CA ILE A 135 -9.82 12.95 6.12
C ILE A 135 -8.74 13.92 6.61
N LEU A 136 -7.88 14.37 5.69
CA LEU A 136 -6.86 15.36 6.01
C LEU A 136 -7.50 16.64 6.56
N SER A 137 -8.49 17.24 5.88
CA SER A 137 -9.10 18.48 6.36
C SER A 137 -9.81 18.35 7.70
N ARG A 138 -10.45 17.21 7.99
CA ARG A 138 -11.13 16.98 9.28
C ARG A 138 -10.13 16.76 10.41
N LEU A 139 -9.02 16.06 10.14
CA LEU A 139 -7.88 15.97 11.06
C LEU A 139 -7.24 17.35 11.30
N HIS A 140 -7.21 18.21 10.28
CA HIS A 140 -6.75 19.60 10.39
C HIS A 140 -7.76 20.54 11.05
N SER A 141 -9.06 20.23 11.05
CA SER A 141 -10.11 21.09 11.60
C SER A 141 -10.45 20.76 13.06
N THR A 142 -10.18 19.54 13.53
CA THR A 142 -10.44 19.12 14.93
C THR A 142 -9.45 19.71 15.94
N LYS A 143 -8.38 20.34 15.46
CA LYS A 143 -7.51 21.24 16.23
C LYS A 143 -7.26 22.44 15.34
N ASN A 144 -7.36 23.67 15.83
CA ASN A 144 -7.03 24.91 15.08
C ASN A 144 -5.57 24.91 14.59
N LEU A 145 -5.26 24.09 13.58
CA LEU A 145 -3.93 23.88 13.06
C LEU A 145 -3.95 24.38 11.62
N PRO A 146 -3.20 25.47 11.33
CA PRO A 146 -3.17 26.04 10.00
C PRO A 146 -2.73 24.99 8.99
N GLN A 147 -3.39 25.02 7.83
CA GLN A 147 -3.11 24.25 6.62
C GLN A 147 -1.63 23.87 6.54
N HIS A 148 -1.30 22.62 6.88
CA HIS A 148 0.10 22.22 6.97
C HIS A 148 0.68 22.14 5.55
N SER A 149 1.73 22.92 5.31
CA SER A 149 2.61 22.71 4.17
C SER A 149 3.13 21.27 4.18
N ALA A 150 3.34 20.70 2.99
CA ALA A 150 3.95 19.38 2.83
C ALA A 150 5.33 19.27 3.49
N GLN A 151 5.97 20.43 3.70
CA GLN A 151 7.25 20.55 4.35
C GLN A 151 7.10 21.31 5.67
N ALA A 152 7.91 20.92 6.66
CA ALA A 152 8.07 21.68 7.89
C ALA A 152 9.57 21.85 8.20
N PRO A 153 9.97 22.93 8.89
CA PRO A 153 11.35 23.08 9.33
C PRO A 153 11.71 21.93 10.28
N PRO A 154 12.73 21.11 9.96
CA PRO A 154 13.03 19.91 10.73
C PRO A 154 13.71 20.26 12.07
N THR A 155 13.24 19.64 13.14
CA THR A 155 13.84 19.74 14.48
C THR A 155 14.95 18.69 14.70
N SER A 156 15.68 18.79 15.82
CA SER A 156 16.63 17.74 16.22
C SER A 156 15.94 16.41 16.50
N GLU A 157 14.72 16.44 17.04
CA GLU A 157 13.89 15.26 17.28
C GLU A 157 13.43 14.61 15.96
N ASP A 158 13.07 15.41 14.96
CA ASP A 158 12.71 14.87 13.63
C ASP A 158 13.88 14.09 13.02
N LYS A 159 15.13 14.57 13.20
CA LYS A 159 16.33 13.88 12.72
C LYS A 159 16.53 12.53 13.43
N THR A 160 16.36 12.48 14.74
CA THR A 160 16.55 11.24 15.52
C THR A 160 15.46 10.23 15.21
N THR A 161 14.20 10.66 15.17
CA THR A 161 13.05 9.82 14.83
C THR A 161 13.13 9.30 13.40
N PHE A 162 13.55 10.14 12.44
CA PHE A 162 13.74 9.72 11.05
C PHE A 162 14.80 8.63 10.93
N ARG A 163 15.99 8.86 11.50
CA ARG A 163 17.07 7.88 11.50
C ARG A 163 16.65 6.57 12.16
N HIS A 164 15.92 6.64 13.27
CA HIS A 164 15.39 5.46 13.95
C HIS A 164 14.38 4.68 13.08
N ALA A 165 13.44 5.38 12.45
CA ALA A 165 12.45 4.77 11.56
C ALA A 165 13.11 4.06 10.37
N LEU A 166 14.14 4.69 9.77
CA LEU A 166 14.90 4.12 8.66
C LEU A 166 15.74 2.91 9.11
N TYR A 167 16.36 3.00 10.28
CA TYR A 167 17.11 1.88 10.87
C TYR A 167 16.22 0.66 11.05
N LEU A 168 15.03 0.82 11.64
CA LEU A 168 14.05 -0.27 11.79
C LEU A 168 13.57 -0.81 10.44
N ALA A 169 13.25 0.07 9.50
CA ALA A 169 12.80 -0.35 8.16
C ALA A 169 13.88 -1.09 7.36
N ALA A 170 15.16 -0.86 7.64
CA ALA A 170 16.28 -1.53 7.01
C ALA A 170 16.62 -2.91 7.59
N GLN A 171 16.02 -3.31 8.72
CA GLN A 171 16.21 -4.65 9.30
C GLN A 171 15.47 -5.75 8.53
N GLY A 172 14.56 -5.38 7.63
CA GLY A 172 13.80 -6.33 6.84
C GLY A 172 12.78 -5.65 5.92
N TRP A 173 11.51 -5.92 6.14
CA TRP A 173 10.43 -5.28 5.41
C TRP A 173 10.19 -3.85 5.95
N PRO A 174 9.98 -2.84 5.08
CA PRO A 174 9.69 -1.48 5.54
C PRO A 174 8.51 -1.43 6.52
N THR A 175 8.67 -0.65 7.59
CA THR A 175 7.63 -0.46 8.61
C THR A 175 6.42 0.28 8.04
N PRO A 176 5.22 0.14 8.64
CA PRO A 176 4.03 0.89 8.21
C PRO A 176 4.28 2.40 8.15
N GLU A 177 4.98 2.97 9.15
CA GLU A 177 5.34 4.39 9.18
C GLU A 177 6.17 4.81 7.96
N VAL A 178 7.21 4.04 7.60
CA VAL A 178 8.04 4.33 6.43
C VAL A 178 7.27 4.12 5.11
N LEU A 179 6.34 3.17 5.05
CA LEU A 179 5.47 2.99 3.87
C LEU A 179 4.50 4.17 3.70
N HIS A 180 3.93 4.68 4.79
CA HIS A 180 3.10 5.88 4.77
C HIS A 180 3.90 7.12 4.41
N PHE A 181 5.14 7.22 4.89
CA PHE A 181 6.04 8.28 4.48
C PHE A 181 6.38 8.18 2.98
N LEU A 182 6.66 6.99 2.46
CA LEU A 182 6.86 6.79 1.02
C LEU A 182 5.62 7.21 0.20
N SER A 183 4.42 6.86 0.66
CA SER A 183 3.16 7.29 0.04
C SER A 183 2.96 8.81 0.13
N TYR A 184 3.42 9.43 1.22
CA TYR A 184 3.38 10.87 1.43
C TYR A 184 4.28 11.60 0.44
N LEU A 185 5.53 11.13 0.27
CA LEU A 185 6.45 11.64 -0.74
C LEU A 185 5.86 11.51 -2.15
N GLN A 186 5.29 10.34 -2.48
CA GLN A 186 4.65 10.10 -3.77
C GLN A 186 3.52 11.08 -4.11
N THR A 187 2.91 11.69 -3.10
CA THR A 187 1.78 12.62 -3.27
C THR A 187 2.26 14.07 -3.31
N HIS A 188 3.20 14.43 -2.44
CA HIS A 188 3.55 15.83 -2.19
C HIS A 188 4.87 16.27 -2.81
N SER A 189 5.85 15.37 -2.99
CA SER A 189 7.18 15.78 -3.45
C SER A 189 7.13 16.34 -4.88
N ALA A 190 6.31 15.75 -5.76
CA ALA A 190 6.10 16.25 -7.11
C ALA A 190 5.40 17.61 -7.16
N GLN A 191 4.54 17.94 -6.17
CA GLN A 191 3.86 19.24 -6.09
C GLN A 191 4.83 20.36 -5.72
N GLU A 192 5.87 20.02 -4.97
CA GLU A 192 6.94 20.91 -4.50
C GLU A 192 8.15 20.95 -5.46
N GLY A 193 8.04 20.34 -6.65
CA GLY A 193 9.11 20.33 -7.65
C GLY A 193 10.22 19.29 -7.44
N LEU A 194 10.03 18.33 -6.53
CA LEU A 194 10.98 17.26 -6.19
C LEU A 194 10.38 15.86 -6.52
N PRO A 195 10.13 15.54 -7.80
CA PRO A 195 9.38 14.34 -8.18
C PRO A 195 10.12 13.03 -7.90
N LEU A 196 11.45 13.06 -7.66
CA LEU A 196 12.28 11.86 -7.47
C LEU A 196 12.65 11.62 -6.01
N LEU A 197 12.16 12.46 -5.08
CA LEU A 197 12.49 12.35 -3.66
C LEU A 197 12.16 10.98 -3.04
N GLU A 198 11.16 10.27 -3.58
CA GLU A 198 10.87 8.88 -3.18
C GLU A 198 12.04 7.92 -3.43
N ASN A 199 12.82 8.15 -4.49
CA ASN A 199 14.00 7.35 -4.80
C ASN A 199 15.16 7.66 -3.85
N ASN A 200 15.26 8.89 -3.34
CA ASN A 200 16.24 9.22 -2.31
C ASN A 200 16.00 8.38 -1.05
N LEU A 201 14.72 8.23 -0.64
CA LEU A 201 14.35 7.36 0.48
C LEU A 201 14.69 5.88 0.20
N LEU A 202 14.40 5.39 -1.00
CA LEU A 202 14.70 4.00 -1.38
C LEU A 202 16.21 3.74 -1.41
N CYS A 203 17.00 4.67 -1.95
CA CYS A 203 18.46 4.57 -1.97
C CYS A 203 19.03 4.60 -0.54
N TYR A 204 18.54 5.51 0.31
CA TYR A 204 18.94 5.56 1.72
C TYR A 204 18.70 4.22 2.43
N LEU A 205 17.54 3.60 2.22
CA LEU A 205 17.23 2.30 2.82
C LEU A 205 18.16 1.19 2.32
N GLU A 206 18.54 1.18 1.04
CA GLU A 206 19.52 0.22 0.54
C GLU A 206 20.93 0.45 1.09
N VAL A 207 21.36 1.70 1.25
CA VAL A 207 22.61 2.05 1.94
C VAL A 207 22.57 1.58 3.40
N GLN A 208 21.45 1.78 4.11
CA GLN A 208 21.34 1.31 5.49
C GLN A 208 21.37 -0.23 5.57
N LYS A 209 20.75 -0.95 4.62
CA LYS A 209 20.86 -2.41 4.53
C LYS A 209 22.28 -2.88 4.25
N TYR A 210 23.04 -2.14 3.44
CA TYR A 210 24.47 -2.39 3.22
C TYR A 210 25.28 -2.25 4.51
N LYS A 211 25.04 -1.17 5.27
CA LYS A 211 25.67 -0.98 6.59
C LYS A 211 25.30 -2.08 7.57
N ASN A 212 24.03 -2.47 7.63
CA ASN A 212 23.56 -3.55 8.49
C ASN A 212 24.19 -4.92 8.12
N ALA A 213 24.60 -5.12 6.86
CA ALA A 213 25.28 -6.34 6.43
C ALA A 213 26.73 -6.43 6.92
N HIS A 214 27.34 -5.33 7.39
CA HIS A 214 28.65 -5.31 8.05
C HIS A 214 28.53 -5.72 9.53
N HIS A 215 28.10 -6.96 9.75
CA HIS A 215 28.16 -7.59 11.06
C HIS A 215 29.59 -8.05 11.37
N ALA A 216 29.82 -8.65 12.55
CA ALA A 216 31.16 -9.03 13.02
C ALA A 216 31.95 -9.95 12.05
N THR A 217 31.25 -10.74 11.22
CA THR A 217 31.85 -11.63 10.21
C THR A 217 31.18 -11.41 8.84
N PRO A 218 31.47 -10.31 8.14
CA PRO A 218 30.73 -9.92 6.96
C PRO A 218 30.91 -10.91 5.80
N ASP A 219 29.80 -11.28 5.16
CA ASP A 219 29.82 -11.99 3.88
C ASP A 219 30.21 -11.02 2.76
N GLN A 220 31.46 -11.13 2.30
CA GLN A 220 32.01 -10.28 1.24
C GLN A 220 31.28 -10.44 -0.10
N GLY A 221 30.70 -11.61 -0.39
CA GLY A 221 29.86 -11.82 -1.57
C GLY A 221 28.57 -11.00 -1.51
N LEU A 222 27.93 -10.98 -0.34
CA LEU A 222 26.75 -10.16 -0.08
C LEU A 222 27.08 -8.66 -0.14
N LEU A 223 28.18 -8.23 0.47
CA LEU A 223 28.60 -6.82 0.46
C LEU A 223 28.85 -6.31 -0.96
N ARG A 224 29.58 -7.07 -1.78
CA ARG A 224 29.74 -6.77 -3.21
C ARG A 224 28.42 -6.65 -3.95
N THR A 225 27.52 -7.59 -3.69
CA THR A 225 26.19 -7.60 -4.32
C THR A 225 25.41 -6.34 -3.94
N LYS A 226 25.48 -5.92 -2.68
CA LYS A 226 24.87 -4.67 -2.21
C LYS A 226 25.47 -3.42 -2.88
N VAL A 227 26.80 -3.32 -2.96
CA VAL A 227 27.47 -2.22 -3.67
C VAL A 227 27.03 -2.18 -5.14
N ARG A 228 26.98 -3.34 -5.81
CA ARG A 228 26.52 -3.46 -7.19
C ARG A 228 25.07 -3.01 -7.35
N VAL A 229 24.16 -3.44 -6.48
CA VAL A 229 22.75 -3.04 -6.51
C VAL A 229 22.61 -1.53 -6.34
N ILE A 230 23.33 -0.92 -5.38
CA ILE A 230 23.26 0.53 -5.16
C ILE A 230 23.79 1.28 -6.39
N ARG A 231 24.95 0.85 -6.90
CA ARG A 231 25.57 1.43 -8.09
C ARG A 231 24.68 1.32 -9.32
N GLU A 232 24.23 0.11 -9.65
CA GLU A 232 23.45 -0.16 -10.87
C GLU A 232 22.07 0.47 -10.83
N ARG A 233 21.41 0.46 -9.67
CA ARG A 233 20.02 0.94 -9.58
C ARG A 233 19.93 2.46 -9.40
N PHE A 234 20.88 3.09 -8.71
CA PHE A 234 20.72 4.49 -8.31
C PHE A 234 21.80 5.42 -8.85
N LEU A 235 23.04 4.92 -9.01
CA LEU A 235 24.18 5.77 -9.35
C LEU A 235 24.49 5.78 -10.85
N LEU A 236 24.29 4.68 -11.56
CA LEU A 236 24.59 4.60 -12.99
C LEU A 236 23.76 5.62 -13.79
N PRO A 237 24.37 6.28 -14.80
CA PRO A 237 23.66 7.18 -15.68
C PRO A 237 22.53 6.42 -16.38
N HIS A 238 21.29 6.77 -16.07
CA HIS A 238 20.11 6.30 -16.76
C HIS A 238 19.61 7.41 -17.69
N PRO A 239 18.90 7.07 -18.78
CA PRO A 239 18.25 8.09 -19.62
C PRO A 239 17.28 8.97 -18.81
N ASN A 240 16.79 8.47 -17.67
CA ASN A 240 16.06 9.23 -16.67
C ASN A 240 16.83 9.17 -15.34
N PRO A 241 17.36 10.29 -14.81
CA PRO A 241 18.02 10.28 -13.51
C PRO A 241 17.03 9.83 -12.43
N LEU A 242 17.50 8.98 -11.51
CA LEU A 242 16.67 8.43 -10.45
C LEU A 242 16.86 9.16 -9.12
N LEU A 243 17.96 9.87 -8.93
CA LEU A 243 18.26 10.63 -7.71
C LEU A 243 18.35 12.14 -8.01
N GLU A 244 17.95 12.94 -7.04
CA GLU A 244 18.17 14.39 -7.02
C GLU A 244 19.50 14.70 -6.32
N LEU A 245 20.61 14.51 -7.04
CA LEU A 245 21.96 14.77 -6.55
C LEU A 245 22.73 15.68 -7.50
N ASP A 246 23.67 16.45 -6.95
CA ASP A 246 24.66 17.18 -7.73
C ASP A 246 25.45 16.20 -8.62
N PRO A 247 25.56 16.43 -9.95
CA PRO A 247 26.31 15.58 -10.85
C PRO A 247 27.75 15.29 -10.42
N HIS A 248 28.42 16.25 -9.77
CA HIS A 248 29.79 16.06 -9.27
C HIS A 248 29.84 15.04 -8.12
N LEU A 249 28.91 15.12 -7.18
CA LEU A 249 28.78 14.15 -6.09
C LEU A 249 28.38 12.77 -6.62
N LEU A 250 27.44 12.71 -7.57
CA LEU A 250 27.03 11.46 -8.21
C LEU A 250 28.22 10.75 -8.87
N GLN A 251 29.06 11.50 -9.59
CA GLN A 251 30.26 10.98 -10.23
C GLN A 251 31.29 10.49 -9.21
N ALA A 252 31.46 11.20 -8.09
CA ALA A 252 32.35 10.78 -7.01
C ALA A 252 31.88 9.44 -6.40
N TYR A 253 30.60 9.30 -6.07
CA TYR A 253 30.05 8.04 -5.54
C TYR A 253 30.11 6.89 -6.55
N LEU A 254 29.97 7.18 -7.86
CA LEU A 254 30.20 6.20 -8.91
C LEU A 254 31.64 5.68 -8.91
N GLN A 255 32.62 6.57 -8.81
CA GLN A 255 34.03 6.21 -8.78
C GLN A 255 34.39 5.43 -7.51
N GLU A 256 33.91 5.86 -6.35
CA GLU A 256 34.13 5.15 -5.08
C GLU A 256 33.51 3.74 -5.08
N SER A 257 32.27 3.61 -5.55
CA SER A 257 31.61 2.30 -5.69
C SER A 257 32.31 1.37 -6.68
N GLU A 258 32.84 1.90 -7.77
CA GLU A 258 33.63 1.14 -8.73
C GLU A 258 34.98 0.71 -8.16
N ALA A 259 35.69 1.61 -7.47
CA ALA A 259 36.96 1.30 -6.82
C ALA A 259 36.80 0.18 -5.77
N ALA A 260 35.75 0.25 -4.95
CA ALA A 260 35.46 -0.78 -3.95
C ALA A 260 35.17 -2.15 -4.58
N LEU A 261 34.48 -2.20 -5.72
CA LEU A 261 34.23 -3.45 -6.45
C LEU A 261 35.49 -3.99 -7.11
N ARG A 262 36.38 -3.14 -7.61
CA ARG A 262 37.65 -3.55 -8.24
C ARG A 262 38.66 -4.08 -7.22
N LEU A 263 38.74 -3.46 -6.05
CA LEU A 263 39.65 -3.85 -4.97
C LEU A 263 39.14 -5.05 -4.16
N ASP A 264 37.91 -5.52 -4.43
CA ASP A 264 37.24 -6.60 -3.70
C ASP A 264 37.16 -6.37 -2.17
N LEU A 265 37.13 -5.09 -1.78
CA LEU A 265 37.20 -4.68 -0.37
C LEU A 265 36.16 -3.57 -0.08
N PRO A 266 34.86 -3.89 -0.08
CA PRO A 266 33.81 -2.93 0.25
C PRO A 266 33.92 -2.47 1.71
N SER A 267 34.18 -1.19 1.93
CA SER A 267 34.27 -0.59 3.26
C SER A 267 32.91 -0.15 3.80
N LEU A 268 32.71 -0.18 5.11
CA LEU A 268 31.45 0.24 5.73
C LEU A 268 31.03 1.67 5.36
N SER A 269 32.01 2.57 5.20
CA SER A 269 31.81 4.01 5.05
C SER A 269 31.69 4.52 3.62
N ILE A 270 31.83 3.65 2.61
CA ILE A 270 31.77 4.00 1.18
C ILE A 270 30.54 4.84 0.79
N PHE A 271 29.42 4.68 1.48
CA PHE A 271 28.18 5.40 1.17
C PHE A 271 27.76 6.40 2.26
N ASP A 272 28.66 6.77 3.18
CA ASP A 272 28.36 7.72 4.26
C ASP A 272 27.99 9.10 3.68
N GLY A 273 28.83 9.62 2.78
CA GLY A 273 28.56 10.88 2.10
C GLY A 273 27.25 10.85 1.30
N LEU A 274 27.01 9.75 0.58
CA LEU A 274 25.76 9.56 -0.17
C LEU A 274 24.55 9.60 0.77
N GLN A 275 24.62 8.90 1.91
CA GLN A 275 23.54 8.86 2.89
C GLN A 275 23.23 10.27 3.44
N ASP A 276 24.25 11.08 3.70
CA ASP A 276 24.09 12.46 4.18
C ASP A 276 23.47 13.36 3.12
N SER A 277 23.90 13.28 1.85
CA SER A 277 23.31 14.04 0.74
C SER A 277 21.84 13.70 0.51
N LEU A 278 21.44 12.43 0.68
CA LEU A 278 20.05 12.00 0.54
C LEU A 278 19.17 12.43 1.72
N CYS A 279 19.74 12.56 2.92
CA CYS A 279 19.00 12.86 4.15
C CYS A 279 18.45 14.29 4.15
N GLY A 280 19.25 15.26 3.69
CA GLY A 280 18.89 16.69 3.72
C GLY A 280 17.52 16.99 3.12
N PRO A 281 17.27 16.64 1.84
CA PRO A 281 15.98 16.85 1.18
C PRO A 281 14.81 16.08 1.78
N LEU A 282 15.06 14.94 2.45
CA LEU A 282 14.00 14.11 3.04
C LEU A 282 13.48 14.67 4.37
N LEU A 283 14.33 15.36 5.14
CA LEU A 283 14.01 15.80 6.50
C LEU A 283 12.83 16.79 6.58
N PRO A 284 12.72 17.83 5.72
CA PRO A 284 11.57 18.74 5.76
C PRO A 284 10.23 18.03 5.52
N PHE A 285 10.22 17.05 4.61
CA PHE A 285 9.04 16.22 4.33
C PHE A 285 8.74 15.27 5.48
N TRP A 286 9.76 14.70 6.13
CA TRP A 286 9.56 13.89 7.32
C TRP A 286 8.93 14.70 8.45
N ALA A 287 9.42 15.91 8.70
CA ALA A 287 8.85 16.81 9.71
C ALA A 287 7.39 17.19 9.39
N GLY A 288 7.07 17.44 8.11
CA GLY A 288 5.69 17.66 7.65
C GLY A 288 4.80 16.43 7.85
N PHE A 289 5.30 15.26 7.43
CA PHE A 289 4.64 13.97 7.59
C PHE A 289 4.33 13.63 9.04
N ARG A 290 5.30 13.83 9.95
CA ARG A 290 5.17 13.50 11.38
C ARG A 290 3.97 14.18 12.03
N LYS A 291 3.69 15.44 11.68
CA LYS A 291 2.52 16.19 12.18
C LYS A 291 1.21 15.52 11.82
N VAL A 292 1.12 14.98 10.60
CA VAL A 292 -0.07 14.26 10.11
C VAL A 292 -0.11 12.83 10.67
N TRP A 293 1.05 12.18 10.77
CA TRP A 293 1.20 10.81 11.24
C TRP A 293 0.75 10.64 12.69
N LEU A 294 1.15 11.54 13.58
CA LEU A 294 0.81 11.49 15.01
C LEU A 294 -0.69 11.70 15.29
N LEU A 295 -1.45 12.23 14.33
CA LEU A 295 -2.90 12.44 14.45
C LEU A 295 -3.71 11.22 14.00
N ARG A 296 -3.08 10.21 13.39
CA ARG A 296 -3.78 9.03 12.89
C ARG A 296 -4.15 8.06 14.02
N SER A 297 -5.30 7.42 13.85
CA SER A 297 -5.72 6.32 14.71
C SER A 297 -4.80 5.10 14.54
N SER A 298 -4.65 4.29 15.61
CA SER A 298 -3.80 3.09 15.60
C SER A 298 -4.22 2.06 14.53
N GLY A 299 -5.51 2.00 14.19
CA GLY A 299 -6.02 1.13 13.12
C GLY A 299 -5.53 1.57 11.73
N SER A 300 -5.56 2.88 11.47
CA SER A 300 -5.12 3.48 10.21
C SER A 300 -3.61 3.43 10.03
N ALA A 301 -2.86 3.70 11.11
CA ALA A 301 -1.40 3.66 11.11
C ALA A 301 -0.85 2.27 10.74
N ASN A 302 -1.51 1.20 11.19
CA ASN A 302 -1.08 -0.18 10.91
C ASN A 302 -1.48 -0.69 9.52
N ARG A 303 -2.43 -0.02 8.84
CA ARG A 303 -2.84 -0.42 7.49
C ARG A 303 -1.82 0.05 6.47
N LYS A 304 -1.26 -0.88 5.68
CA LYS A 304 -0.30 -0.54 4.62
C LYS A 304 -0.97 0.36 3.56
N PRO A 305 -0.36 1.50 3.19
CA PRO A 305 -0.88 2.35 2.12
C PRO A 305 -0.72 1.67 0.76
N GLU A 306 -1.57 2.05 -0.18
CA GLU A 306 -1.45 1.60 -1.57
C GLU A 306 -0.51 2.53 -2.33
N LEU A 307 0.66 2.01 -2.70
CA LEU A 307 1.72 2.78 -3.37
C LEU A 307 1.36 3.07 -4.83
N ARG A 308 1.91 4.14 -5.40
CA ARG A 308 1.66 4.57 -6.80
C ARG A 308 1.80 3.42 -7.81
N ALA A 309 2.85 2.60 -7.67
CA ALA A 309 3.06 1.44 -8.55
C ALA A 309 1.92 0.41 -8.47
N GLN A 310 1.40 0.15 -7.26
CA GLN A 310 0.26 -0.76 -7.07
C GLN A 310 -1.02 -0.20 -7.68
N GLN A 311 -1.25 1.12 -7.55
CA GLN A 311 -2.39 1.79 -8.17
C GLN A 311 -2.33 1.68 -9.71
N ILE A 312 -1.15 1.88 -10.30
CA ILE A 312 -0.93 1.71 -11.75
C ILE A 312 -1.18 0.27 -12.18
N LEU A 313 -0.66 -0.71 -11.44
CA LEU A 313 -0.87 -2.13 -11.75
C LEU A 313 -2.35 -2.51 -11.65
N ARG A 314 -3.07 -2.03 -10.63
CA ARG A 314 -4.52 -2.22 -10.52
C ARG A 314 -5.26 -1.61 -11.70
N LYS A 315 -4.89 -0.40 -12.11
CA LYS A 315 -5.50 0.28 -13.26
C LYS A 315 -5.25 -0.52 -14.55
N ARG A 316 -4.02 -0.98 -14.77
CA ARG A 316 -3.67 -1.83 -15.94
C ARG A 316 -4.42 -3.16 -15.92
N LEU A 317 -4.54 -3.79 -14.76
CA LEU A 317 -5.31 -5.02 -14.60
C LEU A 317 -6.79 -4.80 -14.91
N ALA A 318 -7.38 -3.72 -14.40
CA ALA A 318 -8.76 -3.36 -14.70
C ALA A 318 -8.95 -3.09 -16.21
N GLN A 319 -8.03 -2.36 -16.84
CA GLN A 319 -8.05 -2.12 -18.29
C GLN A 319 -7.94 -3.42 -19.09
N PHE A 320 -7.09 -4.35 -18.67
CA PHE A 320 -6.93 -5.64 -19.31
C PHE A 320 -8.20 -6.49 -19.19
N GLN A 321 -8.84 -6.49 -18.01
CA GLN A 321 -10.07 -7.22 -17.76
C GLN A 321 -11.28 -6.61 -18.48
N SER A 322 -11.30 -5.29 -18.66
CA SER A 322 -12.37 -4.58 -19.37
C SER A 322 -12.14 -4.43 -20.88
N GLY A 323 -10.93 -4.76 -21.37
CA GLY A 323 -10.57 -4.61 -22.76
C GLY A 323 -11.23 -5.66 -23.63
N GLU A 324 -11.69 -5.28 -24.81
CA GLU A 324 -12.07 -6.24 -25.83
C GLU A 324 -10.87 -7.13 -26.18
N SER A 325 -11.14 -8.42 -26.37
CA SER A 325 -10.14 -9.35 -26.88
C SER A 325 -9.53 -8.80 -28.16
N PRO A 326 -8.20 -8.77 -28.30
CA PRO A 326 -7.57 -8.24 -29.51
C PRO A 326 -8.13 -8.95 -30.74
N PRO A 327 -8.35 -8.24 -31.86
CA PRO A 327 -8.92 -8.84 -33.06
C PRO A 327 -8.08 -10.04 -33.47
N GLY A 328 -8.72 -11.20 -33.62
CA GLY A 328 -8.06 -12.46 -33.97
C GLY A 328 -7.40 -12.45 -35.36
N THR A 329 -7.68 -11.42 -36.15
CA THR A 329 -7.16 -11.21 -37.49
C THR A 329 -6.30 -9.94 -37.51
N PHE A 330 -4.99 -10.12 -37.59
CA PHE A 330 -4.03 -9.04 -37.77
C PHE A 330 -3.66 -8.93 -39.26
N HIS A 331 -3.99 -7.82 -39.89
CA HIS A 331 -3.56 -7.54 -41.25
C HIS A 331 -2.20 -6.85 -41.22
N LEU A 332 -1.17 -7.53 -41.74
CA LEU A 332 0.13 -6.92 -41.99
C LEU A 332 -0.03 -5.84 -43.07
N PRO A 333 0.66 -4.69 -42.96
CA PRO A 333 0.70 -3.72 -44.05
C PRO A 333 1.28 -4.38 -45.31
N PRO A 334 0.73 -4.07 -46.50
CA PRO A 334 1.16 -4.69 -47.74
C PRO A 334 2.63 -4.35 -48.01
N VAL A 335 3.47 -5.38 -48.09
CA VAL A 335 4.89 -5.23 -48.41
C VAL A 335 5.01 -5.06 -49.94
N PRO A 336 5.64 -3.97 -50.44
CA PRO A 336 5.86 -3.82 -51.88
C PRO A 336 6.75 -4.96 -52.37
N HIS A 337 6.31 -5.64 -53.44
CA HIS A 337 7.04 -6.74 -54.06
C HIS A 337 8.32 -6.22 -54.76
N SER A 338 9.40 -6.01 -54.01
CA SER A 338 10.75 -5.94 -54.57
C SER A 338 11.46 -7.27 -54.37
N SER A 339 12.25 -7.65 -55.37
CA SER A 339 12.73 -8.99 -55.69
C SER A 339 13.85 -9.54 -54.79
N SER A 340 13.72 -9.43 -53.46
CA SER A 340 14.46 -10.26 -52.51
C SER A 340 13.54 -10.60 -51.34
N MET A 341 13.00 -11.83 -51.32
CA MET A 341 12.10 -12.27 -50.27
C MET A 341 12.88 -12.56 -48.99
N VAL A 342 13.10 -11.52 -48.21
CA VAL A 342 13.51 -11.63 -46.81
C VAL A 342 12.25 -11.82 -45.98
N SER A 343 12.03 -13.03 -45.47
CA SER A 343 10.91 -13.34 -44.60
C SER A 343 11.32 -13.19 -43.13
N PHE A 344 10.56 -12.42 -42.37
CA PHE A 344 10.76 -12.24 -40.94
C PHE A 344 9.73 -13.08 -40.20
N SER A 345 10.16 -13.94 -39.27
CA SER A 345 9.26 -14.67 -38.40
C SER A 345 9.55 -14.34 -36.94
N PHE A 346 8.51 -13.98 -36.17
CA PHE A 346 8.62 -13.63 -34.76
C PHE A 346 7.96 -14.67 -33.88
N SER A 347 8.64 -15.07 -32.80
CA SER A 347 8.05 -15.82 -31.69
C SER A 347 8.52 -15.23 -30.37
N ILE A 348 7.63 -15.17 -29.38
CA ILE A 348 7.93 -14.66 -28.03
C ILE A 348 9.11 -15.41 -27.39
N SER A 349 9.26 -16.70 -27.70
CA SER A 349 10.35 -17.54 -27.16
C SER A 349 11.68 -17.40 -27.91
N ARG A 350 11.66 -16.91 -29.16
CA ARG A 350 12.82 -16.94 -30.07
C ARG A 350 13.19 -15.60 -30.70
N GLY A 351 12.42 -14.54 -30.43
CA GLY A 351 12.62 -13.23 -31.04
C GLY A 351 12.28 -13.21 -32.53
N VAL A 352 12.78 -12.18 -33.24
CA VAL A 352 12.63 -12.03 -34.69
C VAL A 352 13.76 -12.80 -35.38
N THR A 353 13.40 -13.67 -36.31
CA THR A 353 14.34 -14.42 -37.14
C THR A 353 14.15 -14.06 -38.60
N VAL A 354 15.25 -13.90 -39.31
CA VAL A 354 15.29 -13.48 -40.71
C VAL A 354 15.68 -14.67 -41.57
N LYS A 355 14.88 -14.99 -42.58
CA LYS A 355 15.19 -15.99 -43.60
C LYS A 355 15.22 -15.31 -44.96
N GLU A 356 16.39 -15.30 -45.58
CA GLU A 356 16.61 -14.76 -46.93
C GLU A 356 16.52 -15.91 -47.93
N ASN A 357 15.53 -15.87 -48.83
CA ASN A 357 15.38 -16.88 -49.87
C ASN A 357 16.29 -16.50 -51.06
N GLN A 358 17.41 -17.20 -51.22
CA GLN A 358 18.18 -17.17 -52.46
C GLN A 358 17.65 -18.24 -53.43
N ASP A 359 17.45 -17.79 -54.68
CA ASP A 359 17.28 -18.53 -55.94
C ASP A 359 15.96 -19.20 -56.32
N LEU A 360 15.36 -18.65 -57.39
CA LEU A 360 14.51 -19.37 -58.34
C LEU A 360 14.98 -19.07 -59.78
N GLN A 361 15.96 -19.83 -60.26
CA GLN A 361 16.08 -20.16 -61.69
C GLN A 361 16.53 -21.62 -61.85
N SER A 362 15.56 -22.52 -61.99
CA SER A 362 15.53 -23.57 -63.02
C SER A 362 14.37 -24.55 -62.74
N VAL A 363 13.36 -24.50 -63.60
CA VAL A 363 12.37 -25.58 -63.82
C VAL A 363 12.73 -26.18 -65.18
N PRO A 364 12.81 -27.51 -65.34
CA PRO A 364 11.69 -28.29 -65.90
C PRO A 364 11.59 -29.69 -65.24
N ALA A 365 10.52 -30.49 -65.32
CA ALA A 365 9.19 -30.44 -65.89
C ALA A 365 8.31 -31.45 -65.10
N SER A 366 7.01 -31.23 -65.11
CA SER A 366 5.97 -32.16 -64.61
C SER A 366 5.87 -33.41 -65.54
N PRO A 367 5.21 -34.53 -65.16
CA PRO A 367 3.74 -34.51 -65.10
C PRO A 367 3.04 -35.37 -64.01
N ALA A 368 1.89 -34.84 -63.59
CA ALA A 368 0.58 -35.49 -63.44
C ALA A 368 0.10 -36.09 -62.09
N ALA A 369 -1.20 -35.80 -61.87
CA ALA A 369 -2.20 -36.36 -60.95
C ALA A 369 -2.12 -35.93 -59.47
N GLY A 370 -3.17 -35.46 -58.80
CA GLY A 370 -4.56 -35.17 -59.17
C GLY A 370 -5.22 -34.44 -57.99
N ARG A 371 -6.24 -33.63 -58.29
CA ARG A 371 -7.02 -32.82 -57.35
C ARG A 371 -7.81 -33.66 -56.33
N ALA A 372 -7.83 -33.21 -55.08
CA ALA A 372 -8.97 -33.17 -54.13
C ALA A 372 -8.42 -32.60 -52.80
N SER A 373 -8.65 -31.35 -52.41
CA SER A 373 -9.84 -30.84 -51.71
C SER A 373 -10.49 -31.89 -50.82
N LEU A 374 -10.30 -31.77 -49.50
CA LEU A 374 -11.26 -32.17 -48.47
C LEU A 374 -10.85 -31.57 -47.12
N ASP A 375 -11.84 -30.95 -46.50
CA ASP A 375 -11.91 -30.53 -45.10
C ASP A 375 -11.41 -31.59 -44.12
N ALA A 376 -10.84 -31.12 -43.00
CA ALA A 376 -11.13 -31.52 -41.60
C ALA A 376 -9.90 -31.27 -40.68
N PRO A 377 -10.03 -31.36 -39.35
CA PRO A 377 -10.64 -30.34 -38.49
C PRO A 377 -9.67 -29.86 -37.39
N VAL A 378 -10.01 -28.72 -36.78
CA VAL A 378 -9.37 -28.23 -35.54
C VAL A 378 -9.66 -29.20 -34.39
N PRO A 379 -8.66 -29.63 -33.59
CA PRO A 379 -8.94 -30.41 -32.39
C PRO A 379 -9.46 -29.51 -31.26
N PRO A 380 -10.51 -29.93 -30.52
CA PRO A 380 -11.07 -29.15 -29.42
C PRO A 380 -10.26 -29.36 -28.14
N LEU A 381 -9.93 -28.26 -27.45
CA LEU A 381 -9.58 -28.32 -26.02
C LEU A 381 -10.86 -28.04 -25.22
N SER A 382 -11.50 -29.11 -24.76
CA SER A 382 -12.62 -29.04 -23.84
C SER A 382 -12.15 -28.86 -22.38
N PRO A 383 -12.99 -28.23 -21.53
CA PRO A 383 -12.68 -27.89 -20.15
C PRO A 383 -13.03 -29.04 -19.18
N SER A 384 -12.30 -29.16 -18.08
CA SER A 384 -12.74 -29.97 -16.94
C SER A 384 -12.22 -29.43 -15.61
N SER A 385 -13.15 -29.15 -14.71
CA SER A 385 -13.02 -29.16 -13.25
C SER A 385 -14.22 -29.98 -12.71
N PRO A 386 -14.32 -30.40 -11.43
CA PRO A 386 -13.33 -30.56 -10.34
C PRO A 386 -13.42 -31.96 -9.64
N GLY A 387 -12.57 -32.26 -8.63
CA GLY A 387 -12.94 -33.19 -7.55
C GLY A 387 -11.89 -34.13 -6.93
N ALA A 388 -11.31 -33.70 -5.81
CA ALA A 388 -10.92 -34.45 -4.60
C ALA A 388 -10.04 -35.73 -4.67
N SER A 389 -8.83 -35.65 -4.10
CA SER A 389 -8.29 -36.60 -3.11
C SER A 389 -7.07 -35.99 -2.39
N GLN A 390 -6.88 -36.43 -1.14
CA GLN A 390 -6.21 -35.77 -0.01
C GLN A 390 -4.70 -35.49 -0.10
N PRO A 391 -4.20 -34.55 0.73
CA PRO A 391 -2.78 -34.28 0.91
C PRO A 391 -2.16 -35.22 1.97
N GLN A 392 -1.04 -35.85 1.63
CA GLN A 392 -0.15 -36.48 2.61
C GLN A 392 0.68 -35.41 3.34
N THR A 393 0.70 -35.52 4.66
CA THR A 393 1.57 -34.82 5.60
C THR A 393 3.01 -35.38 5.54
N PRO A 394 3.99 -34.63 6.04
CA PRO A 394 4.80 -35.21 7.11
C PRO A 394 4.95 -34.29 8.32
N LEU A 395 4.43 -34.82 9.44
CA LEU A 395 5.05 -34.94 10.76
C LEU A 395 5.79 -33.75 11.39
N GLN A 396 5.14 -33.25 12.44
CA GLN A 396 5.71 -32.64 13.63
C GLN A 396 6.77 -33.54 14.27
N SER A 397 7.88 -32.95 14.73
CA SER A 397 8.65 -33.45 15.87
C SER A 397 8.51 -32.45 17.02
N LYS A 398 7.65 -32.81 17.98
CA LYS A 398 7.70 -32.30 19.35
C LYS A 398 8.75 -33.11 20.11
N SER A 399 9.67 -32.46 20.80
CA SER A 399 10.21 -32.99 22.06
C SER A 399 10.23 -31.88 23.10
N LEU A 400 9.38 -32.06 24.10
CA LEU A 400 9.44 -31.44 25.42
C LEU A 400 10.70 -31.91 26.16
N LEU A 401 11.35 -30.99 26.87
CA LEU A 401 11.99 -31.16 28.18
C LEU A 401 12.47 -29.76 28.61
N ASN A 402 11.66 -29.10 29.44
CA ASN A 402 11.85 -28.97 30.90
C ASN A 402 12.81 -27.83 31.29
N SER A 403 12.19 -26.78 31.82
CA SER A 403 12.51 -26.18 33.12
C SER A 403 13.96 -26.22 33.59
N GLN A 404 14.57 -25.03 33.68
CA GLN A 404 15.07 -24.50 34.95
C GLN A 404 15.38 -23.00 34.83
N LEU A 405 14.54 -22.20 35.48
CA LEU A 405 14.88 -20.87 36.00
C LEU A 405 15.82 -21.03 37.21
N PRO A 406 16.72 -20.07 37.43
CA PRO A 406 16.95 -19.55 38.77
C PRO A 406 16.75 -18.02 38.83
N PRO A 407 16.65 -17.44 40.03
CA PRO A 407 15.55 -16.54 40.34
C PRO A 407 15.93 -15.05 40.38
N LEU A 408 14.88 -14.24 40.23
CA LEU A 408 14.79 -12.86 40.70
C LEU A 408 15.11 -12.81 42.21
N SER A 409 16.18 -12.11 42.57
CA SER A 409 16.38 -11.62 43.92
C SER A 409 15.82 -10.20 44.02
N ARG A 410 14.67 -10.09 44.69
CA ARG A 410 14.18 -8.84 45.30
C ARG A 410 14.83 -8.71 46.68
N SER A 411 15.52 -7.60 46.91
CA SER A 411 15.69 -7.02 48.24
C SER A 411 15.69 -5.50 48.10
N SER A 412 14.58 -4.87 48.51
CA SER A 412 14.49 -3.46 48.89
C SER A 412 15.09 -3.29 50.32
N PRO A 413 14.94 -2.13 51.00
CA PRO A 413 15.44 -0.77 50.72
C PRO A 413 16.27 -0.22 51.90
N GLY A 414 16.92 0.96 51.76
CA GLY A 414 17.15 1.85 52.92
C GLY A 414 18.48 2.60 53.02
N ALA A 415 18.33 3.90 53.35
CA ALA A 415 19.26 4.84 54.02
C ALA A 415 20.51 5.32 53.24
N VAL A 416 20.59 6.58 52.78
CA VAL A 416 20.78 7.87 53.51
C VAL A 416 22.22 8.06 54.03
N THR A 417 22.99 8.91 53.35
CA THR A 417 23.86 10.02 53.87
C THR A 417 24.62 10.61 52.67
N ALA A 418 24.37 11.87 52.27
CA ALA A 418 24.89 13.13 52.81
C ALA A 418 26.37 13.42 52.44
N GLY A 419 26.62 14.60 51.86
CA GLY A 419 27.95 15.22 51.70
C GLY A 419 28.22 15.74 50.29
N GLN A 420 27.76 16.96 49.97
CA GLN A 420 28.60 18.16 49.78
C GLN A 420 29.45 18.13 48.50
N ALA A 421 29.06 18.86 47.44
CA ALA A 421 29.28 20.30 47.25
C ALA A 421 30.77 20.66 47.13
N LEU A 422 31.19 21.08 45.92
CA LEU A 422 32.03 22.26 45.64
C LEU A 422 32.40 22.26 44.15
N SER A 423 31.74 23.12 43.38
CA SER A 423 32.38 23.88 42.28
C SER A 423 33.03 25.14 42.92
N PRO A 424 33.71 26.05 42.19
CA PRO A 424 34.15 26.04 40.78
C PRO A 424 35.59 26.59 40.58
N GLN A 425 35.94 26.82 39.31
CA GLN A 425 36.95 27.75 38.74
C GLN A 425 38.37 27.21 38.50
N CYS A 426 38.70 27.01 37.22
CA CYS A 426 39.52 27.92 36.42
C CYS A 426 39.07 27.86 34.95
#